data_AF-A0AA38F812-F1
#
_entry.id   AF-A0AA38F812-F1
#
_cell.length_a   1.000
_cell.length_b   1.000
_cell.length_c   1.000
_cell.angle_alpha   90.00
_cell.angle_beta   90.00
_cell.angle_gamma   90.00
#
_symmetry.space_group_name_H-M   'P 1'
#
loop_
_entity.id
_entity.type
_entity.pdbx_description
1 polymer ?
#
loop_
_entity_poly.entity_id
_entity_poly.type
_entity_poly.pdbx_seq_one_letter_code
_entity_poly.pdbx_strand_id
1 'polypeptide(L)'
;MVRVMIHQPFMSPYDSDKDKDNEEEDSTDFKFEDPGFEAFYLRYLRQYITSTYLETSKMDYFMIHKLMERDHFLDPDTAVSFGIVDQVGVVGLWPRLKKKSNDKDDKSSVKVKNGEYGKDDDD
;
A
#
# COMPACT_ATOMS: atom_id res chain seq x y z
N MET A 1 7.84 -0.36 11.90
CA MET A 1 8.66 -0.27 10.69
C MET A 1 7.91 -1.02 9.59
N VAL A 2 7.67 -0.40 8.45
CA VAL A 2 6.97 -1.04 7.31
C VAL A 2 8.00 -1.75 6.43
N ARG A 3 7.65 -2.92 5.92
CA ARG A 3 8.45 -3.66 4.92
C ARG A 3 7.51 -4.19 3.85
N VAL A 4 7.97 -4.17 2.61
CA VAL A 4 7.29 -4.80 1.46
C VAL A 4 7.97 -6.13 1.21
N MET A 5 7.24 -7.15 0.77
CA MET A 5 7.81 -8.45 0.46
C MET A 5 7.27 -8.95 -0.86
N ILE A 6 8.16 -9.45 -1.72
CA ILE A 6 7.83 -10.11 -2.97
C ILE A 6 8.21 -11.59 -2.82
N HIS A 7 7.31 -12.47 -3.23
CA HIS A 7 7.52 -13.91 -3.26
C HIS A 7 6.75 -14.54 -4.42
N GLN A 8 7.12 -15.76 -4.80
CA GLN A 8 6.35 -16.56 -5.75
C GLN A 8 4.96 -16.90 -5.21
N PRO A 9 3.95 -17.06 -6.09
CA PRO A 9 2.68 -17.64 -5.69
C PRO A 9 2.91 -19.04 -5.10
N PHE A 10 2.12 -19.35 -4.08
CA PHE A 10 2.14 -20.63 -3.38
C PHE A 10 0.70 -21.13 -3.23
N MET A 11 0.53 -22.45 -3.27
CA MET A 11 -0.71 -23.12 -2.95
C MET A 11 -0.44 -24.09 -1.80
N SER A 12 -1.28 -24.06 -0.77
CA SER A 12 -1.20 -25.03 0.32
C SER A 12 -1.59 -26.40 -0.23
N PRO A 13 -0.88 -27.48 0.13
CA PRO A 13 -1.39 -28.81 -0.12
C PRO A 13 -2.77 -28.93 0.53
N TYR A 14 -3.70 -29.57 -0.18
CA TYR A 14 -5.06 -29.81 0.30
C TYR A 14 -5.03 -30.66 1.57
N ASP A 15 -5.93 -30.37 2.50
CA ASP A 15 -6.18 -31.18 3.69
C ASP A 15 -6.97 -32.42 3.26
N SER A 16 -6.29 -33.35 2.57
CA SER A 16 -6.86 -34.54 1.90
C SER A 16 -7.55 -35.55 2.84
N ASP A 17 -7.61 -35.25 4.14
CA ASP A 17 -8.23 -36.09 5.15
C ASP A 17 -9.71 -35.75 5.40
N LYS A 18 -10.29 -34.71 4.78
CA LYS A 18 -11.70 -34.34 4.97
C LYS A 18 -12.67 -34.78 3.88
N ASP A 19 -12.17 -35.22 2.72
CA ASP A 19 -13.02 -35.46 1.55
C ASP A 19 -13.16 -36.96 1.19
N LYS A 20 -12.71 -37.88 2.06
CA LYS A 20 -12.84 -39.33 1.84
C LYS A 20 -14.24 -39.91 2.11
N ASP A 21 -15.16 -39.13 2.66
CA ASP A 21 -16.44 -39.67 3.17
C ASP A 21 -17.68 -39.26 2.35
N ASN A 22 -17.57 -38.58 1.21
CA ASN A 22 -18.71 -38.27 0.34
C ASN A 22 -18.38 -38.51 -1.14
N GLU A 23 -18.22 -39.79 -1.51
CA GLU A 23 -18.32 -40.21 -2.90
C GLU A 23 -19.80 -40.31 -3.29
N GLU A 24 -20.44 -39.20 -3.70
CA GLU A 24 -21.61 -39.27 -4.56
C GLU A 24 -21.90 -37.91 -5.23
N GLU A 25 -22.17 -38.00 -6.54
CA GLU A 25 -22.79 -37.00 -7.44
C GLU A 25 -21.89 -36.01 -8.21
N ASP A 26 -21.56 -36.44 -9.42
CA ASP A 26 -21.85 -35.75 -10.70
C ASP A 26 -21.65 -34.22 -10.76
N SER A 27 -20.39 -33.78 -10.67
CA SER A 27 -20.01 -32.47 -11.16
C SER A 27 -18.70 -32.58 -11.93
N THR A 28 -18.75 -32.29 -13.23
CA THR A 28 -17.62 -32.08 -14.18
C THR A 28 -16.24 -32.47 -13.66
N ASP A 29 -15.68 -33.53 -14.23
CA ASP A 29 -14.40 -34.23 -13.97
C ASP A 29 -13.12 -33.34 -13.90
N PHE A 30 -13.13 -32.36 -13.00
CA PHE A 30 -12.07 -31.39 -12.80
C PHE A 30 -11.65 -31.45 -11.34
N LYS A 31 -11.03 -32.58 -10.98
CA LYS A 31 -10.43 -32.73 -9.66
C LYS A 31 -9.18 -31.87 -9.61
N PHE A 32 -9.20 -30.82 -8.78
CA PHE A 32 -8.03 -30.02 -8.42
C PHE A 32 -6.89 -30.86 -7.80
N GLU A 33 -7.18 -32.12 -7.47
CA GLU A 33 -6.23 -33.13 -6.99
C GLU A 33 -5.36 -33.74 -8.11
N ASP A 34 -5.59 -33.40 -9.39
CA ASP A 34 -4.68 -33.81 -10.48
C ASP A 34 -3.35 -33.01 -10.38
N PRO A 35 -2.22 -33.67 -10.08
CA PRO A 35 -0.92 -33.00 -9.97
C PRO A 35 -0.52 -32.25 -11.25
N GLY A 36 -0.99 -32.70 -12.42
CA GLY A 36 -0.75 -32.06 -13.70
C GLY A 36 -1.49 -30.72 -13.83
N PHE A 37 -2.73 -30.67 -13.35
CA PHE A 37 -3.52 -29.44 -13.34
C PHE A 37 -2.94 -28.42 -12.34
N GLU A 38 -2.58 -28.85 -11.14
CA GLU A 38 -2.00 -27.95 -10.12
C GLU A 38 -0.71 -27.29 -10.63
N ALA A 39 0.20 -28.07 -11.22
CA ALA A 39 1.44 -27.55 -11.79
C ALA A 39 1.17 -26.56 -12.94
N PHE A 40 0.20 -26.85 -13.81
CA PHE A 40 -0.20 -25.94 -14.88
C PHE A 40 -0.77 -24.62 -14.32
N TYR A 41 -1.67 -24.71 -13.35
CA TYR A 41 -2.30 -23.56 -12.73
C TYR A 41 -1.29 -22.66 -12.00
N LEU A 42 -0.36 -23.24 -11.23
CA LEU A 42 0.71 -22.49 -10.56
C LEU A 42 1.64 -21.79 -11.56
N ARG A 43 1.95 -22.45 -12.69
CA ARG A 43 2.72 -21.82 -13.77
C ARG A 43 1.97 -20.64 -14.38
N TYR A 44 0.68 -20.81 -14.65
CA TYR A 44 -0.17 -19.74 -15.17
C TYR A 44 -0.23 -18.55 -14.20
N LEU A 45 -0.46 -18.80 -12.91
CA LEU A 45 -0.45 -17.77 -11.87
C LEU A 45 0.87 -17.02 -11.80
N ARG A 46 2.00 -17.74 -11.83
CA ARG A 46 3.33 -17.13 -11.82
C ARG A 46 3.51 -16.20 -13.02
N GLN A 47 3.09 -16.62 -14.20
CA GLN A 47 3.16 -15.79 -15.40
C GLN A 47 2.27 -14.54 -15.30
N TYR A 48 1.01 -14.71 -14.86
CA TYR A 48 0.08 -13.61 -14.66
C TYR A 48 0.63 -12.55 -13.70
N ILE A 49 1.08 -12.96 -12.51
CA ILE A 49 1.65 -12.06 -11.50
C ILE A 49 2.91 -11.37 -12.02
N THR A 50 3.78 -12.10 -12.74
CA THR A 50 4.99 -11.50 -13.35
C THR A 50 4.62 -10.41 -14.35
N SER A 51 3.63 -10.65 -15.20
CA SER A 51 3.12 -9.66 -16.15
C SER A 51 2.54 -8.44 -15.44
N THR A 52 1.78 -8.62 -14.36
CA THR A 52 1.25 -7.50 -13.56
C THR A 52 2.37 -6.63 -13.01
N TYR A 53 3.43 -7.21 -12.43
CA TYR A 53 4.57 -6.42 -11.96
C TYR A 53 5.28 -5.69 -13.11
N LEU A 54 5.41 -6.32 -14.27
CA LEU A 54 6.06 -5.71 -15.42
C LEU A 54 5.28 -4.51 -15.97
N GLU A 55 3.94 -4.56 -15.91
CA GLU A 55 3.07 -3.47 -16.37
C GLU A 55 2.95 -2.33 -15.35
N THR A 56 2.99 -2.64 -14.05
CA THR A 56 2.69 -1.67 -12.98
C THR A 56 3.91 -1.11 -12.28
N SER A 57 5.06 -1.77 -12.39
CA SER A 57 6.30 -1.33 -11.77
C SER A 57 7.29 -0.77 -12.81
N LYS A 58 8.46 -0.31 -12.34
CA LYS A 58 9.55 0.15 -13.21
C LYS A 58 10.59 -0.94 -13.48
N MET A 59 10.31 -2.18 -13.07
CA MET A 59 11.27 -3.29 -13.13
C MET A 59 11.17 -4.02 -14.47
N ASP A 60 12.31 -4.53 -14.95
CA ASP A 60 12.33 -5.46 -16.07
C ASP A 60 11.96 -6.88 -15.65
N TYR A 61 11.68 -7.72 -16.65
CA TYR A 61 11.30 -9.12 -16.44
C TYR A 61 12.34 -9.88 -15.61
N PHE A 62 13.64 -9.66 -15.88
CA PHE A 62 14.72 -10.39 -15.23
C PHE A 62 14.78 -10.08 -13.73
N MET A 63 14.64 -8.80 -13.36
CA MET A 63 14.59 -8.37 -11.98
C MET A 63 13.40 -8.96 -11.24
N ILE A 64 12.20 -8.89 -11.83
CA ILE A 64 10.97 -9.46 -11.23
C ILE A 64 11.12 -10.96 -11.05
N HIS A 65 11.58 -11.67 -12.09
CA HIS A 65 11.77 -13.11 -12.05
C HIS A 65 12.70 -13.51 -10.90
N LYS A 66 13.83 -12.80 -10.76
CA LYS A 66 14.81 -13.04 -9.69
C LYS A 66 14.24 -12.74 -8.30
N LEU A 67 13.50 -11.64 -8.14
CA LEU A 67 12.87 -11.27 -6.87
C LEU A 67 11.72 -12.20 -6.47
N MET A 68 11.13 -12.94 -7.41
CA MET A 68 10.08 -13.92 -7.10
C MET A 68 10.61 -15.32 -6.78
N GLU A 69 11.88 -15.64 -7.06
CA GLU A 69 12.43 -16.99 -6.78
C GLU A 69 12.52 -17.32 -5.27
N ARG A 70 12.62 -16.28 -4.43
CA ARG A 70 12.69 -16.38 -2.97
C ARG A 70 11.93 -15.21 -2.35
N ASP A 71 11.67 -15.33 -1.05
CA ASP A 71 11.08 -14.23 -0.30
C ASP A 71 12.10 -13.09 -0.16
N HIS A 72 11.78 -11.95 -0.76
CA HIS A 72 12.61 -10.76 -0.72
C HIS A 72 11.89 -9.64 0.02
N PHE A 73 12.40 -9.29 1.21
CA PHE A 73 11.97 -8.10 1.92
C PHE A 73 12.66 -6.86 1.35
N LEU A 74 11.87 -5.85 1.06
CA LEU A 74 12.29 -4.56 0.55
C LEU A 74 12.01 -3.49 1.60
N ASP A 75 12.99 -2.61 1.79
CA ASP A 75 12.78 -1.40 2.55
C ASP A 75 11.85 -0.44 1.78
N PRO A 76 11.10 0.43 2.47
CA PRO A 76 10.13 1.33 1.83
C PRO A 76 10.72 2.17 0.68
N ASP A 77 11.94 2.67 0.85
CA ASP A 77 12.62 3.48 -0.17
C ASP A 77 12.96 2.64 -1.41
N THR A 78 13.37 1.38 -1.22
CA THR A 78 13.60 0.44 -2.32
C THR A 78 12.30 0.13 -3.05
N ALA A 79 11.21 -0.11 -2.33
CA ALA A 79 9.90 -0.33 -2.93
C ALA A 79 9.42 0.85 -3.78
N VAL A 80 9.74 2.09 -3.37
CA VAL A 80 9.49 3.29 -4.19
C VAL A 80 10.37 3.31 -5.44
N SER A 81 11.67 3.00 -5.29
CA SER A 81 12.59 2.98 -6.44
C SER A 81 12.16 1.95 -7.50
N PHE A 82 11.60 0.82 -7.09
CA PHE A 82 11.08 -0.22 -7.97
C PHE A 82 9.72 0.13 -8.57
N GLY A 83 9.08 1.21 -8.12
CA GLY A 83 7.75 1.62 -8.58
C GLY A 83 6.63 0.73 -8.04
N ILE A 84 6.87 0.02 -6.93
CA ILE A 84 5.84 -0.79 -6.24
C ILE A 84 4.98 0.10 -5.34
N VAL A 85 5.59 1.15 -4.80
CA VAL A 85 4.95 2.16 -3.95
C VAL A 85 5.21 3.53 -4.57
N ASP A 86 4.21 4.41 -4.59
CA ASP A 86 4.39 5.76 -5.14
C ASP A 86 5.16 6.69 -4.19
N GLN A 87 4.86 6.62 -2.90
CA GLN A 87 5.47 7.48 -1.88
C GLN A 87 5.43 6.85 -0.49
N VAL A 88 6.50 7.05 0.29
CA VAL A 88 6.53 6.73 1.72
C VAL A 88 6.10 7.97 2.51
N GLY A 89 5.01 7.84 3.28
CA GLY A 89 4.54 8.93 4.13
C GLY A 89 5.45 9.17 5.33
N VAL A 90 6.04 10.36 5.40
CA VAL A 90 6.65 10.91 6.62
C VAL A 90 5.61 11.82 7.27
N VAL A 91 4.85 11.29 8.23
CA VAL A 91 3.91 12.02 9.13
C VAL A 91 3.42 13.38 8.60
N GLY A 92 2.26 13.43 7.92
CA GLY A 92 1.62 14.72 7.54
C GLY A 92 0.83 14.78 6.23
N LEU A 93 0.70 13.68 5.48
CA LEU A 93 0.01 13.66 4.18
C LEU A 93 -1.52 13.80 4.24
N TRP A 94 -2.09 13.94 5.44
CA TRP A 94 -3.43 14.48 5.58
C TRP A 94 -3.30 15.92 6.07
N PRO A 95 -3.83 16.93 5.34
CA PRO A 95 -4.05 18.23 5.93
C PRO A 95 -4.81 17.98 7.23
N ARG A 96 -4.27 18.41 8.38
CA ARG A 96 -5.11 18.53 9.57
C ARG A 96 -6.28 19.40 9.12
N LEU A 97 -7.46 18.82 8.99
CA LEU A 97 -8.70 19.55 8.68
C LEU A 97 -8.72 20.74 9.63
N LYS A 98 -8.35 21.93 9.13
CA LYS A 98 -8.42 23.13 9.94
C LYS A 98 -9.90 23.27 10.25
N LYS A 99 -10.25 23.02 11.51
CA LYS A 99 -11.58 23.28 12.05
C LYS A 99 -11.87 24.74 11.67
N LYS A 100 -12.80 24.98 10.74
CA LYS A 100 -13.26 26.33 10.43
C LYS A 100 -13.83 26.87 11.74
N SER A 101 -13.08 27.73 12.43
CA SER A 101 -13.61 28.56 13.48
C SER A 101 -14.59 29.51 12.81
N ASN A 102 -15.86 29.12 12.77
CA ASN A 102 -16.97 30.05 12.55
C ASN A 102 -17.13 30.88 13.83
N ASP A 103 -16.19 31.78 14.11
CA ASP A 103 -16.47 32.92 14.98
C ASP A 103 -16.83 34.08 14.05
N LYS A 104 -18.08 34.04 13.59
CA LYS A 104 -18.82 35.27 13.38
C LYS A 104 -19.31 35.65 14.76
N ASP A 105 -18.68 36.64 15.37
CA ASP A 105 -19.40 37.58 16.21
C ASP A 105 -18.69 38.92 16.21
N ASP A 106 -19.46 39.90 15.74
CA ASP A 106 -19.19 41.32 15.72
C ASP A 106 -18.65 41.84 17.06
N LYS A 107 -17.69 42.75 16.99
CA LYS A 107 -17.83 44.07 17.61
C LYS A 107 -16.80 45.06 17.08
N SER A 108 -17.34 45.96 16.28
CA SER A 108 -16.81 47.28 16.00
C SER A 108 -16.42 48.01 17.29
N SER A 109 -15.21 48.57 17.32
CA SER A 109 -14.99 49.88 17.95
C SER A 109 -13.75 50.54 17.36
N VAL A 110 -14.01 51.55 16.55
CA VAL A 110 -13.07 52.60 16.17
C VAL A 110 -12.79 53.47 17.40
N LYS A 111 -11.52 53.80 17.67
CA LYS A 111 -10.97 55.12 18.08
C LYS A 111 -9.57 54.93 18.68
N VAL A 112 -8.57 55.80 18.54
CA VAL A 112 -8.27 57.01 17.74
C VAL A 112 -6.78 57.28 18.02
N LYS A 113 -6.01 57.76 17.03
CA LYS A 113 -4.64 58.26 17.24
C LYS A 113 -4.67 59.67 17.84
N ASN A 114 -4.18 59.82 19.06
CA ASN A 114 -3.73 61.08 19.68
C ASN A 114 -2.37 60.74 20.32
N GLY A 115 -1.28 61.49 20.29
CA GLY A 115 -0.95 62.86 19.93
C GLY A 115 0.41 63.12 20.63
N GLU A 116 1.35 63.71 19.92
CA GLU A 116 2.67 64.17 20.38
C GLU A 116 2.56 65.14 21.57
N TYR A 117 3.35 64.97 22.64
CA TYR A 117 3.85 66.05 23.50
C TYR A 117 5.05 65.55 24.33
N GLY A 118 6.20 66.21 24.19
CA GLY A 118 7.33 66.10 25.11
C GLY A 118 7.09 66.87 26.41
N LYS A 119 7.88 66.52 27.43
CA LYS A 119 8.38 67.40 28.51
C LYS A 119 9.38 66.64 29.38
N ASP A 120 10.63 67.05 29.25
CA ASP A 120 11.50 67.67 30.27
C ASP A 120 11.52 67.09 31.70
N ASP A 121 12.76 66.77 32.10
CA ASP A 121 13.46 66.95 33.38
C ASP A 121 12.95 66.27 34.67
N ASP A 122 13.88 65.61 35.38
CA ASP A 122 14.19 65.90 36.78
C ASP A 122 15.51 65.20 37.24
N ASP A 123 16.41 66.05 37.77
CA ASP A 123 17.56 65.91 38.68
C ASP A 123 18.79 65.01 38.39
#